data_AF-A0A062U4C3-F1
#
_entry.id   AF-A0A062U4C3-F1
#
_cell.length_a   1.000
_cell.length_b   1.000
_cell.length_c   1.000
_cell.angle_alpha   90.00
_cell.angle_beta   90.00
_cell.angle_gamma   90.00
#
_symmetry.space_group_name_H-M   'P 1'
#
loop_
_entity.id
_entity.type
_entity.pdbx_description
1 polymer ?
#
loop_
_entity_poly.entity_id
_entity_poly.type
_entity_poly.pdbx_seq_one_letter_code
_entity_poly.pdbx_strand_id
1 'polypeptide(L)'
;MTEAAEYRKMRGMSYAPFLAAAYLLWPVMGLLGGQGYAPLLVLAAIPALFITRLGTKPAMYLLAAMAFVVWAILSEIWSPASRGFASGNLLEGDFAVRSAGLRVALTLAFSTILVAGALKIAQGRAQLSSRLTLGAFAVQGLLVFLSVLLGNEVLPLIYGDSPLRLGEGMQNIGRNANALALVLPVLVAYLMVRPTLAWKGLALFITLASVIAFASIEASAAMIGAVLMLAAFAIVRFFPCHGLRALFLAVAGYVAFAPFLIGGLIYALAKAGISLPGSFQSRAWSWEVVIGKIQQAPLFGHGIEASKTWRETYADHPDWLALLPDFWAQYPVVPGHPHNMALQIWGETGAVGAAFAALTIGLIGWRLPPATELRGDIGYAIAGMLAVATCQFSFSYSVWNEAFWASLVLAVGSIILLARREREAL
;
A
#
# COMPACT_ATOMS: atom_id res chain seq x y z
N MET A 1 -22.94 -5.73 -41.83
CA MET A 1 -23.37 -6.48 -40.62
C MET A 1 -22.25 -6.65 -39.58
N THR A 2 -21.16 -5.87 -39.64
CA THR A 2 -19.89 -6.21 -38.96
C THR A 2 -19.55 -5.32 -37.76
N GLU A 3 -19.76 -4.00 -37.84
CA GLU A 3 -19.36 -3.08 -36.75
C GLU A 3 -20.33 -3.08 -35.55
N ALA A 4 -21.64 -3.01 -35.81
CA ALA A 4 -22.65 -2.96 -34.74
C ALA A 4 -22.75 -4.29 -33.94
N ALA A 5 -22.41 -5.41 -34.57
CA ALA A 5 -22.39 -6.73 -33.97
C ALA A 5 -21.14 -6.95 -33.11
N GLU A 6 -19.96 -6.56 -33.59
CA GLU A 6 -18.73 -6.53 -32.78
C GLU A 6 -18.85 -5.57 -31.60
N TYR A 7 -19.44 -4.39 -31.82
CA TYR A 7 -19.68 -3.41 -30.77
C TYR A 7 -20.66 -3.94 -29.70
N ARG A 8 -21.66 -4.76 -30.07
CA ARG A 8 -22.52 -5.49 -29.13
C ARG A 8 -21.77 -6.62 -28.40
N LYS A 9 -20.89 -7.34 -29.09
CA LYS A 9 -20.09 -8.45 -28.53
C LYS A 9 -19.07 -7.94 -27.50
N MET A 10 -18.37 -6.84 -27.80
CA MET A 10 -17.48 -6.17 -26.84
C MET A 10 -18.22 -5.67 -25.59
N ARG A 11 -19.47 -5.18 -25.76
CA ARG A 11 -20.36 -4.82 -24.63
C ARG A 11 -20.80 -6.02 -23.78
N GLY A 12 -20.67 -7.24 -24.28
CA GLY A 12 -20.94 -8.47 -23.53
C GLY A 12 -19.75 -8.97 -22.69
N MET A 13 -18.54 -8.48 -22.96
CA MET A 13 -17.33 -8.92 -22.26
C MET A 13 -17.30 -8.38 -20.83
N SER A 14 -17.20 -9.28 -19.86
CA SER A 14 -16.96 -8.92 -18.47
C SER A 14 -15.52 -8.45 -18.32
N TYR A 15 -15.27 -7.43 -17.52
CA TYR A 15 -13.90 -7.02 -17.15
C TYR A 15 -13.21 -8.02 -16.20
N ALA A 16 -13.99 -8.91 -15.57
CA ALA A 16 -13.49 -9.87 -14.57
C ALA A 16 -12.35 -10.79 -15.03
N PRO A 17 -12.34 -11.36 -16.26
CA PRO A 17 -11.24 -12.20 -16.73
C PRO A 17 -9.93 -11.43 -16.92
N PHE A 18 -9.97 -10.19 -17.38
CA PHE A 18 -8.78 -9.34 -17.54
C PHE A 18 -8.13 -9.05 -16.20
N LEU A 19 -8.95 -8.70 -15.19
CA LEU A 19 -8.46 -8.45 -13.85
C LEU A 19 -7.89 -9.72 -13.20
N ALA A 20 -8.54 -10.88 -13.40
CA ALA A 20 -8.01 -12.16 -12.95
C ALA A 20 -6.68 -12.53 -13.63
N ALA A 21 -6.52 -12.26 -14.92
CA ALA A 21 -5.26 -12.48 -15.63
C ALA A 21 -4.12 -11.63 -15.05
N ALA A 22 -4.41 -10.37 -14.68
CA ALA A 22 -3.45 -9.54 -13.97
C ALA A 22 -3.07 -10.14 -12.60
N TYR A 23 -4.04 -10.68 -11.84
CA TYR A 23 -3.74 -11.33 -10.56
C TYR A 23 -2.94 -12.63 -10.68
N LEU A 24 -2.99 -13.35 -11.81
CA LEU A 24 -2.10 -14.50 -12.03
C LEU A 24 -0.62 -14.08 -12.07
N LEU A 25 -0.32 -12.83 -12.44
CA LEU A 25 1.04 -12.27 -12.40
C LEU A 25 1.41 -11.74 -11.01
N TRP A 26 0.46 -11.60 -10.09
CA TRP A 26 0.70 -11.04 -8.75
C TRP A 26 1.82 -11.73 -7.97
N PRO A 27 1.90 -13.09 -7.91
CA PRO A 27 2.98 -13.77 -7.19
C PRO A 27 4.35 -13.52 -7.82
N VAL A 28 4.40 -13.43 -9.16
CA VAL A 28 5.63 -13.15 -9.91
C VAL A 28 6.11 -11.73 -9.61
N MET A 29 5.21 -10.74 -9.61
CA MET A 29 5.57 -9.36 -9.26
C MET A 29 6.08 -9.28 -7.82
N GLY A 30 5.48 -10.04 -6.90
CA GLY A 30 5.94 -10.16 -5.52
C GLY A 30 7.37 -10.69 -5.42
N LEU A 31 7.67 -11.82 -6.08
CA LEU A 31 9.01 -12.42 -6.12
C LEU A 31 10.07 -11.47 -6.71
N LEU A 32 9.70 -10.69 -7.72
CA LEU A 32 10.58 -9.70 -8.36
C LEU A 32 10.69 -8.38 -7.56
N GLY A 33 10.35 -8.38 -6.27
CA GLY A 33 10.53 -7.23 -5.39
C GLY A 33 9.43 -6.17 -5.49
N GLY A 34 8.28 -6.50 -6.06
CA GLY A 34 7.08 -5.66 -6.05
C GLY A 34 7.09 -4.44 -6.99
N GLN A 35 8.22 -4.05 -7.57
CA GLN A 35 8.27 -2.90 -8.50
C GLN A 35 7.39 -3.12 -9.75
N GLY A 36 7.18 -4.38 -10.12
CA GLY A 36 6.30 -4.76 -11.22
C GLY A 36 4.80 -4.48 -11.00
N TYR A 37 4.37 -4.09 -9.79
CA TYR A 37 2.96 -3.75 -9.56
C TYR A 37 2.51 -2.48 -10.31
N ALA A 38 3.40 -1.51 -10.51
CA ALA A 38 3.09 -0.30 -11.29
C ALA A 38 2.75 -0.61 -12.76
N PRO A 39 3.59 -1.32 -13.53
CA PRO A 39 3.21 -1.73 -14.88
C PRO A 39 2.04 -2.74 -14.88
N LEU A 40 1.91 -3.60 -13.87
CA LEU A 40 0.75 -4.50 -13.76
C LEU A 40 -0.58 -3.73 -13.62
N LEU A 41 -0.60 -2.63 -12.87
CA LEU A 41 -1.76 -1.74 -12.80
C LEU A 41 -2.11 -1.18 -14.17
N VAL A 42 -1.12 -0.73 -14.95
CA VAL A 42 -1.35 -0.22 -16.31
C VAL A 42 -1.96 -1.31 -17.19
N LEU A 43 -1.37 -2.50 -17.20
CA LEU A 43 -1.87 -3.65 -17.97
C LEU A 43 -3.28 -4.04 -17.57
N ALA A 44 -3.60 -4.00 -16.27
CA ALA A 44 -4.94 -4.27 -15.77
C ALA A 44 -5.93 -3.16 -16.16
N ALA A 45 -5.51 -1.89 -16.18
CA ALA A 45 -6.36 -0.74 -16.45
C ALA A 45 -6.69 -0.57 -17.94
N ILE A 46 -5.78 -0.91 -18.87
CA ILE A 46 -5.99 -0.73 -20.32
C ILE A 46 -7.30 -1.37 -20.81
N PRO A 47 -7.61 -2.66 -20.51
CA PRO A 47 -8.89 -3.26 -20.92
C PRO A 47 -10.12 -2.52 -20.37
N ALA A 48 -10.02 -1.88 -19.20
CA ALA A 48 -11.14 -1.12 -18.63
C ALA A 48 -11.45 0.15 -19.43
N LEU A 49 -10.50 0.73 -20.17
CA LEU A 49 -10.77 1.87 -21.06
C LEU A 49 -11.79 1.54 -22.15
N PHE A 50 -11.76 0.31 -22.66
CA PHE A 50 -12.68 -0.14 -23.71
C PHE A 50 -14.06 -0.54 -23.18
N ILE A 51 -14.19 -0.75 -21.88
CA ILE A 51 -15.42 -1.20 -21.21
C ILE A 51 -16.14 -0.04 -20.50
N THR A 52 -15.38 0.92 -19.98
CA THR A 52 -15.92 2.07 -19.25
C THR A 52 -16.22 3.24 -20.19
N ARG A 53 -17.38 3.88 -20.01
CA ARG A 53 -17.65 5.17 -20.66
C ARG A 53 -17.10 6.29 -19.78
N LEU A 54 -16.15 7.05 -20.30
CA LEU A 54 -15.76 8.36 -19.76
C LEU A 54 -16.96 9.31 -19.92
N GLY A 55 -17.64 9.65 -18.82
CA GLY A 55 -18.83 10.52 -18.88
C GLY A 55 -19.63 10.62 -17.58
N THR A 56 -19.32 9.80 -16.57
CA THR A 56 -19.87 9.98 -15.22
C THR A 56 -19.15 11.11 -14.49
N LYS A 57 -19.89 11.95 -13.77
CA LYS A 57 -19.29 12.96 -12.88
C LYS A 57 -18.35 12.28 -11.87
N PRO A 58 -17.13 12.81 -11.65
CA PRO A 58 -16.19 12.23 -10.69
C PRO A 58 -16.79 12.27 -9.29
N ALA A 59 -16.55 11.22 -8.51
CA ALA A 59 -16.96 11.19 -7.12
C ALA A 59 -16.19 12.23 -6.28
N MET A 60 -16.80 12.74 -5.21
CA MET A 60 -16.20 13.77 -4.35
C MET A 60 -14.85 13.34 -3.75
N TYR A 61 -14.71 12.07 -3.34
CA TYR A 61 -13.43 11.55 -2.85
C TYR A 61 -12.34 11.52 -3.94
N LEU A 62 -12.72 11.31 -5.21
CA LEU A 62 -11.78 11.37 -6.32
C LEU A 62 -11.37 12.82 -6.60
N LEU A 63 -12.28 13.78 -6.48
CA LEU A 63 -11.95 15.20 -6.58
C LEU A 63 -10.96 15.63 -5.48
N ALA A 64 -11.15 15.16 -4.23
CA ALA A 64 -10.20 15.40 -3.14
C ALA A 64 -8.83 14.75 -3.43
N ALA A 65 -8.81 13.52 -3.96
CA ALA A 65 -7.57 12.85 -4.36
C ALA A 65 -6.85 13.59 -5.50
N MET A 66 -7.60 14.06 -6.50
CA MET A 66 -7.07 14.87 -7.59
C MET A 66 -6.51 16.20 -7.07
N ALA A 67 -7.20 16.86 -6.14
CA ALA A 67 -6.71 18.09 -5.51
C ALA A 67 -5.38 17.85 -4.76
N PHE A 68 -5.26 16.74 -4.03
CA PHE A 68 -3.99 16.33 -3.41
C PHE A 68 -2.88 16.15 -4.45
N VAL A 69 -3.15 15.43 -5.55
CA VAL A 69 -2.14 15.19 -6.60
C VAL A 69 -1.75 16.47 -7.32
N VAL A 70 -2.72 17.34 -7.66
CA VAL A 70 -2.43 18.65 -8.25
C VAL A 70 -1.57 19.48 -7.29
N TRP A 71 -1.89 19.49 -6.01
CA TRP A 71 -1.10 20.18 -4.99
C TRP A 71 0.33 19.63 -4.90
N ALA A 72 0.48 18.29 -4.89
CA ALA A 72 1.79 17.63 -4.88
C ALA A 72 2.62 17.98 -6.13
N ILE A 73 2.01 18.04 -7.31
CA ILE A 73 2.68 18.48 -8.55
C ILE A 73 3.08 19.95 -8.47
N LEU A 74 2.19 20.84 -8.01
CA LEU A 74 2.51 22.26 -7.84
C LEU A 74 3.70 22.45 -6.89
N SER A 75 3.83 21.59 -5.88
CA SER A 75 4.95 21.61 -4.95
C SER A 75 6.31 21.29 -5.57
N GLU A 76 6.37 20.76 -6.81
CA GLU A 76 7.62 20.67 -7.58
C GLU A 76 8.24 22.06 -7.84
N ILE A 77 7.44 23.12 -7.89
CA ILE A 77 7.90 24.50 -8.17
C ILE A 77 8.88 25.01 -7.09
N TRP A 78 8.67 24.62 -5.84
CA TRP A 78 9.54 25.01 -4.72
C TRP A 78 10.32 23.83 -4.12
N SER A 79 10.28 22.65 -4.76
CA SER A 79 11.01 21.48 -4.27
C SER A 79 12.52 21.61 -4.56
N PRO A 80 13.39 21.43 -3.54
CA PRO A 80 14.84 21.35 -3.73
C PRO A 80 15.27 20.06 -4.44
N ALA A 81 14.38 19.07 -4.54
CA ALA A 81 14.65 17.78 -5.16
C ALA A 81 14.23 17.71 -6.63
N SER A 82 13.66 18.79 -7.19
CA SER A 82 13.17 18.82 -8.56
C SER A 82 14.28 18.46 -9.55
N ARG A 83 14.09 17.34 -10.24
CA ARG A 83 14.98 16.79 -11.27
C ARG A 83 14.11 16.51 -12.48
N GLY A 84 14.61 16.83 -13.68
CA GLY A 84 13.82 16.80 -14.94
C GLY A 84 13.03 15.50 -15.19
N PHE A 85 12.14 15.52 -16.18
CA PHE A 85 11.04 14.54 -16.33
C PHE A 85 11.42 13.05 -16.38
N ALA A 86 12.49 12.68 -17.08
CA ALA A 86 12.90 11.28 -17.28
C ALA A 86 14.43 11.13 -17.31
N SER A 87 14.92 9.90 -17.13
CA SER A 87 16.31 9.51 -17.32
C SER A 87 16.39 8.11 -17.93
N GLY A 88 17.58 7.75 -18.40
CA GLY A 88 17.84 6.44 -19.01
C GLY A 88 17.35 6.38 -20.46
N ASN A 89 17.50 5.20 -21.05
CA ASN A 89 17.19 4.87 -22.43
C ASN A 89 16.21 3.68 -22.47
N LEU A 90 15.10 3.85 -23.19
CA LEU A 90 14.08 2.82 -23.31
C LEU A 90 14.62 1.55 -23.97
N LEU A 91 15.56 1.69 -24.91
CA LEU A 91 16.16 0.56 -25.64
C LEU A 91 17.18 -0.21 -24.80
N GLU A 92 17.78 0.44 -23.80
CA GLU A 92 18.74 -0.18 -22.88
C GLU A 92 18.05 -0.75 -21.62
N GLY A 93 16.74 -0.52 -21.48
CA GLY A 93 15.94 -1.04 -20.37
C GLY A 93 16.13 -0.31 -19.04
N ASP A 94 16.85 0.82 -19.02
CA ASP A 94 17.13 1.63 -17.83
C ASP A 94 16.27 2.92 -17.76
N PHE A 95 15.28 3.06 -18.64
CA PHE A 95 14.36 4.18 -18.66
C PHE A 95 13.55 4.30 -17.35
N ALA A 96 13.58 5.49 -16.75
CA ALA A 96 12.83 5.81 -15.54
C ALA A 96 12.18 7.20 -15.63
N VAL A 97 10.90 7.27 -15.26
CA VAL A 97 10.20 8.54 -15.05
C VAL A 97 10.63 9.10 -13.70
N ARG A 98 11.29 10.26 -13.69
CA ARG A 98 11.85 10.84 -12.46
C ARG A 98 10.88 11.75 -11.73
N SER A 99 10.01 12.45 -12.47
CA SER A 99 9.01 13.34 -11.85
C SER A 99 8.06 12.53 -10.99
N ALA A 100 8.13 12.74 -9.67
CA ALA A 100 7.23 12.12 -8.71
C ALA A 100 5.78 12.58 -8.94
N GLY A 101 5.58 13.86 -9.27
CA GLY A 101 4.27 14.39 -9.61
C GLY A 101 3.63 13.65 -10.79
N LEU A 102 4.39 13.44 -11.87
CA LEU A 102 3.92 12.68 -13.03
C LEU A 102 3.63 11.22 -12.69
N ARG A 103 4.54 10.54 -11.95
CA ARG A 103 4.34 9.15 -11.55
C ARG A 103 3.04 8.98 -10.75
N VAL A 104 2.82 9.83 -9.75
CA VAL A 104 1.62 9.78 -8.90
C VAL A 104 0.35 10.12 -9.70
N ALA A 105 0.41 11.10 -10.61
CA ALA A 105 -0.72 11.41 -11.48
C ALA A 105 -1.11 10.24 -12.38
N LEU A 106 -0.13 9.58 -13.00
CA LEU A 106 -0.36 8.39 -13.82
C LEU A 106 -0.91 7.25 -12.97
N THR A 107 -0.35 7.03 -11.76
CA THR A 107 -0.88 6.04 -10.82
C THR A 107 -2.33 6.33 -10.48
N LEU A 108 -2.70 7.57 -10.14
CA LEU A 108 -4.10 7.94 -9.84
C LEU A 108 -5.02 7.75 -11.05
N ALA A 109 -4.56 8.12 -12.26
CA ALA A 109 -5.33 7.98 -13.49
C ALA A 109 -5.64 6.50 -13.79
N PHE A 110 -4.63 5.63 -13.84
CA PHE A 110 -4.82 4.20 -14.06
C PHE A 110 -5.58 3.53 -12.93
N SER A 111 -5.38 3.98 -11.69
CA SER A 111 -6.17 3.51 -10.54
C SER A 111 -7.66 3.79 -10.70
N THR A 112 -7.98 5.00 -11.14
CA THR A 112 -9.37 5.43 -11.39
C THR A 112 -10.01 4.59 -12.48
N ILE A 113 -9.28 4.34 -13.58
CA ILE A 113 -9.72 3.52 -14.71
C ILE A 113 -9.98 2.07 -14.25
N LEU A 114 -9.04 1.45 -13.52
CA LEU A 114 -9.17 0.08 -13.01
C LEU A 114 -10.39 -0.05 -12.09
N VAL A 115 -10.54 0.85 -11.12
CA VAL A 115 -11.66 0.82 -10.17
C VAL A 115 -12.99 1.03 -10.91
N ALA A 116 -13.05 1.96 -11.87
CA ALA A 116 -14.23 2.16 -12.70
C ALA A 116 -14.59 0.89 -13.50
N GLY A 117 -13.60 0.20 -14.08
CA GLY A 117 -13.78 -1.07 -14.77
C GLY A 117 -14.28 -2.16 -13.84
N ALA A 118 -13.66 -2.32 -12.67
CA ALA A 118 -14.03 -3.31 -11.67
C ALA A 118 -15.47 -3.11 -11.17
N LEU A 119 -15.88 -1.87 -10.96
CA LEU A 119 -17.25 -1.53 -10.57
C LEU A 119 -18.28 -1.83 -11.67
N LYS A 120 -17.90 -1.94 -12.94
CA LYS A 120 -18.80 -2.33 -14.04
C LYS A 120 -18.97 -3.84 -14.22
N ILE A 121 -18.21 -4.66 -13.49
CA ILE A 121 -18.40 -6.12 -13.50
C ILE A 121 -19.81 -6.44 -12.97
N ALA A 122 -20.60 -7.18 -13.76
CA ALA A 122 -21.95 -7.59 -13.38
C ALA A 122 -21.92 -8.62 -12.25
N GLN A 123 -22.97 -8.60 -11.41
CA GLN A 123 -23.17 -9.63 -10.39
C GLN A 123 -23.24 -11.03 -11.03
N GLY A 124 -22.68 -12.03 -10.36
CA GLY A 124 -22.63 -13.42 -10.84
C GLY A 124 -21.55 -13.71 -11.88
N ARG A 125 -20.95 -12.69 -12.51
CA ARG A 125 -19.96 -12.85 -13.60
C ARG A 125 -18.49 -12.91 -13.14
N ALA A 126 -18.24 -13.06 -11.84
CA ALA A 126 -16.91 -13.02 -11.26
C ALA A 126 -16.43 -14.35 -10.63
N GLN A 127 -17.12 -15.47 -10.87
CA GLN A 127 -16.89 -16.71 -10.09
C GLN A 127 -15.53 -17.33 -10.31
N LEU A 128 -15.23 -17.65 -11.58
CA LEU A 128 -13.94 -18.21 -11.95
C LEU A 128 -12.82 -17.20 -11.66
N SER A 129 -13.00 -15.94 -12.05
CA SER A 129 -12.05 -14.86 -11.81
C SER A 129 -11.69 -14.68 -10.34
N SER A 130 -12.67 -14.73 -9.43
CA SER A 130 -12.43 -14.64 -7.99
C SER A 130 -11.68 -15.87 -7.47
N ARG A 131 -12.01 -17.07 -7.94
CA ARG A 131 -11.29 -18.31 -7.55
C ARG A 131 -9.84 -18.30 -8.01
N LEU A 132 -9.57 -17.87 -9.25
CA LEU A 132 -8.21 -17.70 -9.78
C LEU A 132 -7.42 -16.66 -8.97
N THR A 133 -8.05 -15.55 -8.61
CA THR A 133 -7.45 -14.49 -7.79
C THR A 133 -7.07 -15.00 -6.40
N LEU A 134 -8.00 -15.68 -5.71
CA LEU A 134 -7.73 -16.30 -4.41
C LEU A 134 -6.64 -17.37 -4.50
N GLY A 135 -6.63 -18.16 -5.58
CA GLY A 135 -5.57 -19.13 -5.86
C GLY A 135 -4.21 -18.47 -6.02
N ALA A 136 -4.12 -17.37 -6.77
CA ALA A 136 -2.88 -16.61 -6.95
C ALA A 136 -2.36 -16.05 -5.61
N PHE A 137 -3.24 -15.48 -4.77
CA PHE A 137 -2.83 -14.99 -3.45
C PHE A 137 -2.38 -16.14 -2.52
N ALA A 138 -3.03 -17.31 -2.59
CA ALA A 138 -2.58 -18.49 -1.84
C ALA A 138 -1.21 -18.99 -2.32
N VAL A 139 -0.95 -18.99 -3.63
CA VAL A 139 0.38 -19.30 -4.20
C VAL A 139 1.43 -18.30 -3.74
N GLN A 140 1.13 -17.01 -3.71
CA GLN A 140 2.06 -16.03 -3.13
C GLN A 140 2.31 -16.31 -1.65
N GLY A 141 1.29 -16.66 -0.88
CA GLY A 141 1.42 -17.08 0.52
C GLY A 141 2.41 -18.23 0.69
N LEU A 142 2.27 -19.27 -0.14
CA LEU A 142 3.19 -20.39 -0.18
C LEU A 142 4.61 -19.94 -0.55
N LEU A 143 4.77 -19.06 -1.54
CA LEU A 143 6.09 -18.56 -1.95
C LEU A 143 6.79 -17.78 -0.83
N VAL A 144 6.07 -16.92 -0.10
CA VAL A 144 6.63 -16.21 1.06
C VAL A 144 7.05 -17.21 2.15
N PHE A 145 6.24 -18.23 2.41
CA PHE A 145 6.60 -19.28 3.36
C PHE A 145 7.85 -20.07 2.92
N LEU A 146 7.95 -20.41 1.63
CA LEU A 146 9.13 -21.07 1.07
C LEU A 146 10.37 -20.17 1.13
N SER A 147 10.23 -18.85 1.01
CA SER A 147 11.35 -17.91 1.19
C SER A 147 11.91 -17.94 2.62
N VAL A 148 11.10 -18.25 3.63
CA VAL A 148 11.60 -18.45 5.01
C VAL A 148 12.47 -19.70 5.10
N LEU A 149 12.07 -20.77 4.42
CA LEU A 149 12.72 -22.08 4.53
C LEU A 149 13.94 -22.25 3.63
N LEU A 150 13.92 -21.60 2.45
CA LEU A 150 14.88 -21.82 1.37
C LEU A 150 15.62 -20.54 0.96
N GLY A 151 15.33 -19.40 1.61
CA GLY A 151 15.84 -18.10 1.20
C GLY A 151 17.37 -18.03 1.24
N ASN A 152 18.00 -18.59 2.27
CA ASN A 152 19.45 -18.55 2.45
C ASN A 152 20.20 -19.35 1.38
N GLU A 153 19.58 -20.42 0.89
CA GLU A 153 20.10 -21.36 -0.07
C GLU A 153 19.84 -20.89 -1.51
N VAL A 154 18.68 -20.27 -1.75
CA VAL A 154 18.25 -19.81 -3.08
C VAL A 154 18.83 -18.45 -3.43
N LEU A 155 18.99 -17.53 -2.47
CA LEU A 155 19.47 -16.18 -2.75
C LEU A 155 20.87 -16.16 -3.41
N PRO A 156 21.89 -16.90 -2.92
CA PRO A 156 23.20 -16.95 -3.58
C PRO A 156 23.15 -17.51 -5.00
N LEU A 157 22.21 -18.43 -5.29
CA LEU A 157 22.05 -18.99 -6.64
C LEU A 157 21.51 -17.96 -7.65
N ILE A 158 20.73 -16.98 -7.19
CA ILE A 158 20.11 -15.95 -8.04
C ILE A 158 20.96 -14.67 -8.08
N TYR A 159 21.43 -14.21 -6.92
CA TYR A 159 22.10 -12.92 -6.76
C TYR A 159 23.63 -13.04 -6.72
N GLY A 160 24.17 -14.26 -6.66
CA GLY A 160 25.59 -14.54 -6.46
C GLY A 160 26.05 -14.26 -5.03
N ASP A 161 27.36 -14.30 -4.81
CA ASP A 161 27.96 -14.17 -3.47
C ASP A 161 28.24 -12.73 -3.04
N SER A 162 27.87 -11.74 -3.86
CA SER A 162 28.10 -10.33 -3.54
C SER A 162 27.19 -9.89 -2.38
N PRO A 163 27.72 -9.38 -1.25
CA PRO A 163 26.91 -8.94 -0.12
C PRO A 163 25.86 -7.89 -0.48
N LEU A 164 26.19 -6.99 -1.43
CA LEU A 164 25.27 -5.96 -1.91
C LEU A 164 24.06 -6.59 -2.63
N ARG A 165 24.30 -7.52 -3.56
CA ARG A 165 23.23 -8.19 -4.31
C ARG A 165 22.39 -9.11 -3.43
N LEU A 166 23.02 -9.80 -2.47
CA LEU A 166 22.29 -10.56 -1.46
C LEU A 166 21.36 -9.67 -0.63
N GLY A 167 21.82 -8.46 -0.27
CA GLY A 167 21.00 -7.45 0.39
C GLY A 167 19.77 -7.02 -0.44
N GLU A 168 19.94 -6.83 -1.75
CA GLU A 168 18.83 -6.55 -2.68
C GLU A 168 17.81 -7.69 -2.72
N GLY A 169 18.30 -8.94 -2.77
CA GLY A 169 17.46 -10.14 -2.72
C GLY A 169 16.64 -10.25 -1.44
N MET A 170 17.27 -10.03 -0.27
CA MET A 170 16.57 -9.97 1.02
C MET A 170 15.51 -8.85 1.04
N GLN A 171 15.82 -7.69 0.47
CA GLN A 171 14.86 -6.60 0.35
C GLN A 171 13.67 -6.98 -0.53
N ASN A 172 13.89 -7.72 -1.62
CA ASN A 172 12.82 -8.20 -2.50
C ASN A 172 11.89 -9.22 -1.80
N ILE A 173 12.45 -10.12 -0.96
CA ILE A 173 11.65 -11.00 -0.10
C ILE A 173 10.76 -10.19 0.85
N GLY A 174 11.32 -9.18 1.52
CA GLY A 174 10.55 -8.29 2.39
C GLY A 174 9.43 -7.53 1.64
N ARG A 175 9.70 -7.07 0.42
CA ARG A 175 8.68 -6.43 -0.44
C ARG A 175 7.58 -7.42 -0.87
N ASN A 176 7.93 -8.67 -1.16
CA ASN A 176 6.95 -9.73 -1.45
C ASN A 176 6.01 -9.97 -0.25
N ALA A 177 6.58 -10.01 0.95
CA ALA A 177 5.82 -10.19 2.19
C ALA A 177 4.84 -9.03 2.45
N ASN A 178 5.27 -7.79 2.22
CA ASN A 178 4.38 -6.62 2.29
C ASN A 178 3.25 -6.73 1.25
N ALA A 179 3.54 -7.14 0.02
CA ALA A 179 2.49 -7.34 -0.99
C ALA A 179 1.50 -8.43 -0.58
N LEU A 180 1.97 -9.56 -0.05
CA LEU A 180 1.10 -10.60 0.51
C LEU A 180 0.22 -10.06 1.64
N ALA A 181 0.80 -9.29 2.57
CA ALA A 181 0.05 -8.72 3.69
C ALA A 181 -1.13 -7.85 3.22
N LEU A 182 -0.98 -7.09 2.12
CA LEU A 182 -2.09 -6.28 1.57
C LEU A 182 -3.29 -7.12 1.12
N VAL A 183 -3.04 -8.31 0.56
CA VAL A 183 -4.10 -9.21 0.04
C VAL A 183 -4.52 -10.30 1.02
N LEU A 184 -3.75 -10.52 2.10
CA LEU A 184 -4.06 -11.47 3.17
C LEU A 184 -5.47 -11.26 3.78
N PRO A 185 -5.94 -10.01 4.05
CA PRO A 185 -7.31 -9.77 4.49
C PRO A 185 -8.38 -10.37 3.59
N VAL A 186 -8.16 -10.40 2.27
CA VAL A 186 -9.10 -10.94 1.29
C VAL A 186 -9.20 -12.46 1.44
N LEU A 187 -8.06 -13.15 1.55
CA LEU A 187 -8.00 -14.59 1.78
C LEU A 187 -8.64 -14.98 3.12
N VAL A 188 -8.23 -14.33 4.21
CA VAL A 188 -8.67 -14.67 5.56
C VAL A 188 -10.16 -14.38 5.73
N ALA A 189 -10.64 -13.21 5.29
CA ALA A 189 -12.05 -12.85 5.35
C ALA A 189 -12.93 -13.83 4.56
N TYR A 190 -12.47 -14.24 3.36
CA TYR A 190 -13.17 -15.21 2.54
C TYR A 190 -13.36 -16.57 3.22
N LEU A 191 -12.33 -17.05 3.91
CA LEU A 191 -12.35 -18.32 4.63
C LEU A 191 -13.17 -18.23 5.93
N MET A 192 -13.04 -17.13 6.67
CA MET A 192 -13.70 -16.93 7.97
C MET A 192 -15.23 -16.95 7.89
N VAL A 193 -15.82 -16.48 6.79
CA VAL A 193 -17.29 -16.42 6.64
C VAL A 193 -17.92 -17.73 6.18
N ARG A 194 -17.12 -18.79 6.02
CA ARG A 194 -17.63 -20.12 5.69
C ARG A 194 -18.26 -20.78 6.93
N PRO A 195 -19.27 -21.65 6.75
CA PRO A 195 -20.06 -22.17 7.86
C PRO A 195 -19.28 -23.14 8.77
N THR A 196 -18.40 -23.97 8.22
CA THR A 196 -17.75 -25.05 8.98
C THR A 196 -16.54 -24.55 9.80
N LEU A 197 -16.28 -25.21 10.93
CA LEU A 197 -15.15 -24.88 11.81
C LEU A 197 -13.80 -25.10 11.12
N ALA A 198 -13.71 -26.07 10.19
CA ALA A 198 -12.49 -26.35 9.43
C ALA A 198 -12.00 -25.11 8.66
N TRP A 199 -12.89 -24.33 8.04
CA TRP A 199 -12.51 -23.11 7.32
C TRP A 199 -12.02 -22.00 8.24
N LYS A 200 -12.60 -21.89 9.45
CA LYS A 200 -12.14 -20.95 10.48
C LYS A 200 -10.77 -21.35 11.00
N GLY A 201 -10.54 -22.65 11.21
CA GLY A 201 -9.24 -23.22 11.55
C GLY A 201 -8.19 -22.94 10.47
N LEU A 202 -8.54 -23.11 9.19
CA LEU A 202 -7.66 -22.78 8.07
C LEU A 202 -7.34 -21.28 7.99
N ALA A 203 -8.33 -20.41 8.21
CA ALA A 203 -8.13 -18.96 8.24
C ALA A 203 -7.17 -18.54 9.36
N LEU A 204 -7.34 -19.13 10.55
CA LEU A 204 -6.44 -18.92 11.69
C LEU A 204 -5.03 -19.43 11.37
N PHE A 205 -4.91 -20.64 10.82
CA PHE A 205 -3.63 -21.21 10.42
C PHE A 205 -2.90 -20.33 9.42
N ILE A 206 -3.56 -19.89 8.34
CA ILE A 206 -2.95 -19.01 7.33
C ILE A 206 -2.50 -17.68 7.95
N THR A 207 -3.30 -17.13 8.86
CA THR A 207 -2.95 -15.87 9.54
C THR A 207 -1.71 -16.06 10.42
N LEU A 208 -1.69 -17.09 11.27
CA LEU A 208 -0.55 -17.38 12.14
C LEU A 208 0.71 -17.72 11.35
N ALA A 209 0.59 -18.57 10.32
CA ALA A 209 1.70 -18.90 9.43
C ALA A 209 2.26 -17.66 8.74
N SER A 210 1.40 -16.73 8.31
CA SER A 210 1.83 -15.46 7.70
C SER A 210 2.55 -14.57 8.71
N VAL A 211 2.02 -14.42 9.93
CA VAL A 211 2.66 -13.63 11.01
C VAL A 211 4.04 -14.20 11.35
N ILE A 212 4.15 -15.52 11.50
CA ILE A 212 5.43 -16.19 11.76
C ILE A 212 6.39 -15.98 10.59
N ALA A 213 5.94 -16.19 9.36
CA ALA A 213 6.78 -15.98 8.17
C ALA A 213 7.28 -14.53 8.07
N PHE A 214 6.42 -13.54 8.32
CA PHE A 214 6.78 -12.13 8.32
C PHE A 214 7.80 -11.79 9.42
N ALA A 215 7.66 -12.39 10.60
CA ALA A 215 8.63 -12.22 11.68
C ALA A 215 10.00 -12.81 11.30
N SER A 216 10.02 -14.02 10.71
CA SER A 216 11.26 -14.72 10.34
C SER A 216 12.07 -14.03 9.25
N ILE A 217 11.43 -13.28 8.35
CA ILE A 217 12.09 -12.48 7.30
C ILE A 217 12.22 -10.99 7.66
N GLU A 218 11.99 -10.65 8.95
CA GLU A 218 12.09 -9.28 9.49
C GLU A 218 11.17 -8.24 8.81
N ALA A 219 10.07 -8.69 8.18
CA ALA A 219 9.04 -7.85 7.58
C ALA A 219 8.08 -7.30 8.65
N SER A 220 8.61 -6.51 9.59
CA SER A 220 7.89 -5.97 10.76
C SER A 220 6.58 -5.26 10.41
N ALA A 221 6.53 -4.47 9.35
CA ALA A 221 5.30 -3.77 8.94
C ALA A 221 4.22 -4.73 8.43
N ALA A 222 4.58 -5.80 7.71
CA ALA A 222 3.66 -6.86 7.31
C ALA A 222 3.12 -7.62 8.52
N MET A 223 4.01 -7.97 9.46
CA MET A 223 3.67 -8.65 10.71
C MET A 223 2.68 -7.83 11.54
N ILE A 224 3.02 -6.58 11.87
CA ILE A 224 2.15 -5.69 12.66
C ILE A 224 0.84 -5.43 11.90
N GLY A 225 0.90 -5.24 10.57
CA GLY A 225 -0.28 -5.08 9.73
C GLY A 225 -1.24 -6.28 9.83
N ALA A 226 -0.72 -7.51 9.79
CA ALA A 226 -1.53 -8.73 9.94
C ALA A 226 -2.16 -8.86 11.34
N VAL A 227 -1.49 -8.38 12.39
CA VAL A 227 -2.09 -8.30 13.74
C VAL A 227 -3.19 -7.22 13.79
N LEU A 228 -2.92 -6.04 13.24
CA LEU A 228 -3.91 -4.95 13.18
C LEU A 228 -5.12 -5.30 12.30
N MET A 229 -4.95 -6.15 11.29
CA MET A 229 -6.05 -6.74 10.53
C MET A 229 -7.04 -7.47 11.44
N LEU A 230 -6.56 -8.28 12.38
CA LEU A 230 -7.43 -8.99 13.34
C LEU A 230 -8.17 -8.03 14.27
N ALA A 231 -7.49 -6.96 14.73
CA ALA A 231 -8.13 -5.91 15.51
C ALA A 231 -9.23 -5.19 14.70
N ALA A 232 -8.97 -4.88 13.43
CA ALA A 232 -9.95 -4.28 12.54
C ALA A 232 -11.15 -5.21 12.27
N PHE A 233 -10.92 -6.52 12.14
CA PHE A 233 -12.00 -7.50 12.05
C PHE A 233 -12.85 -7.50 13.32
N ALA A 234 -12.23 -7.46 14.50
CA ALA A 234 -12.95 -7.37 15.77
C ALA A 234 -13.79 -6.09 15.85
N ILE A 235 -13.24 -4.94 15.46
CA ILE A 235 -13.97 -3.65 15.42
C ILE A 235 -15.20 -3.76 14.53
N VAL A 236 -15.08 -4.30 13.31
CA VAL A 236 -16.23 -4.47 12.42
C VAL A 236 -17.23 -5.51 12.95
N ARG A 237 -16.75 -6.55 13.64
CA ARG A 237 -17.62 -7.57 14.25
C ARG A 237 -18.46 -7.02 15.39
N PHE A 238 -17.89 -6.17 16.24
CA PHE A 238 -18.54 -5.60 17.43
C PHE A 238 -19.30 -4.31 17.13
N PHE A 239 -18.88 -3.54 16.12
CA PHE A 239 -19.51 -2.29 15.70
C PHE A 239 -19.91 -2.34 14.22
N PRO A 240 -20.81 -3.24 13.78
CA PRO A 240 -21.05 -3.47 12.36
C PRO A 240 -21.65 -2.28 11.60
N CYS A 241 -22.36 -1.37 12.29
CA CYS A 241 -22.92 -0.16 11.67
C CYS A 241 -21.90 0.97 11.50
N HIS A 242 -20.90 1.06 12.37
CA HIS A 242 -20.02 2.23 12.47
C HIS A 242 -18.52 1.90 12.34
N GLY A 243 -18.12 0.64 12.52
CA GLY A 243 -16.74 0.20 12.63
C GLY A 243 -15.91 0.56 11.40
N LEU A 244 -16.42 0.31 10.19
CA LEU A 244 -15.72 0.72 8.96
C LEU A 244 -15.52 2.24 8.89
N ARG A 245 -16.58 3.03 9.13
CA ARG A 245 -16.48 4.49 9.12
C ARG A 245 -15.50 5.00 10.19
N ALA A 246 -15.56 4.45 11.39
CA ALA A 246 -14.67 4.78 12.49
C ALA A 246 -13.20 4.48 12.14
N LEU A 247 -12.91 3.34 11.52
CA LEU A 247 -11.56 3.01 11.07
C LEU A 247 -11.04 4.03 10.04
N PHE A 248 -11.82 4.33 8.99
CA PHE A 248 -11.41 5.32 7.99
C PHE A 248 -11.23 6.72 8.59
N LEU A 249 -12.12 7.15 9.49
CA LEU A 249 -11.99 8.43 10.18
C LEU A 249 -10.79 8.47 11.13
N ALA A 250 -10.46 7.35 11.78
CA ALA A 250 -9.26 7.23 12.60
C ALA A 250 -7.99 7.37 11.74
N VAL A 251 -7.93 6.74 10.56
CA VAL A 251 -6.81 6.90 9.62
C VAL A 251 -6.74 8.33 9.07
N ALA A 252 -7.88 8.92 8.70
CA ALA A 252 -7.93 10.32 8.26
C ALA A 252 -7.44 11.27 9.36
N GLY A 253 -7.87 11.06 10.60
CA GLY A 253 -7.39 11.80 11.77
C GLY A 253 -5.91 11.60 12.02
N TYR A 254 -5.40 10.37 11.90
CA TYR A 254 -3.98 10.08 11.99
C TYR A 254 -3.17 10.89 10.97
N VAL A 255 -3.59 10.92 9.70
CA VAL A 255 -2.91 11.74 8.66
C VAL A 255 -3.01 13.23 8.97
N ALA A 256 -4.20 13.72 9.35
CA ALA A 256 -4.43 15.13 9.64
C ALA A 256 -3.66 15.63 10.88
N PHE A 257 -3.39 14.77 11.86
CA PHE A 257 -2.76 15.16 13.13
C PHE A 257 -1.41 14.48 13.36
N ALA A 258 -0.80 13.90 12.33
CA ALA A 258 0.43 13.11 12.46
C ALA A 258 1.58 13.79 13.22
N PRO A 259 1.91 15.08 12.97
CA PRO A 259 3.01 15.73 13.70
C PRO A 259 2.76 15.79 15.20
N PHE A 260 1.50 16.02 15.61
CA PHE A 260 1.11 16.08 17.02
C PHE A 260 1.05 14.70 17.67
N LEU A 261 0.46 13.72 16.97
CA LEU A 261 0.32 12.35 17.49
C LEU A 261 1.69 11.68 17.66
N ILE A 262 2.55 11.78 16.64
CA ILE A 262 3.86 11.15 16.65
C ILE A 262 4.83 11.94 17.54
N GLY A 263 4.86 13.27 17.43
CA GLY A 263 5.69 14.10 18.30
C GLY A 263 5.32 13.93 19.78
N GLY A 264 4.02 13.88 20.09
CA GLY A 264 3.52 13.60 21.44
C GLY A 264 3.91 12.21 21.95
N LEU A 265 3.85 11.18 21.10
CA LEU A 265 4.29 9.83 21.43
C LEU A 265 5.79 9.78 21.73
N ILE A 266 6.63 10.37 20.87
CA ILE A 266 8.09 10.42 21.06
C ILE A 266 8.42 11.14 22.37
N TYR A 267 7.80 12.31 22.61
CA TYR A 267 7.98 13.06 23.85
C TYR A 267 7.58 12.24 25.09
N ALA A 268 6.45 11.53 25.03
CA ALA A 268 5.98 10.70 26.14
C ALA A 268 6.93 9.52 26.43
N LEU A 269 7.43 8.85 25.40
CA LEU A 269 8.41 7.75 25.53
C LEU A 269 9.72 8.25 26.15
N ALA A 270 10.25 9.36 25.65
CA ALA A 270 11.46 9.98 26.18
C ALA A 270 11.30 10.38 27.64
N LYS A 271 10.19 11.03 27.99
CA LYS A 271 9.87 11.42 29.38
C LYS A 271 9.71 10.22 30.32
N ALA A 272 9.22 9.10 29.81
CA ALA A 272 9.10 7.86 30.56
C ALA A 272 10.42 7.06 30.67
N GLY A 273 11.49 7.50 30.01
CA GLY A 273 12.77 6.78 29.97
C GLY A 273 12.70 5.45 29.21
N ILE A 274 11.72 5.29 28.31
CA ILE A 274 11.53 4.05 27.54
C ILE A 274 12.36 4.10 26.27
N SER A 275 13.39 3.25 26.18
CA SER A 275 14.18 3.05 24.95
C SER A 275 13.49 2.06 24.01
N LEU A 276 13.41 2.38 22.72
CA LEU A 276 12.91 1.47 21.71
C LEU A 276 14.03 0.55 21.18
N PRO A 277 13.70 -0.64 20.63
CA PRO A 277 14.67 -1.45 19.89
C PRO A 277 15.30 -0.64 18.74
N GLY A 278 16.56 -0.91 18.41
CA GLY A 278 17.37 -0.05 17.54
C GLY A 278 16.70 0.38 16.22
N SER A 279 16.01 -0.52 15.51
CA SER A 279 15.33 -0.19 14.25
C SER A 279 14.08 0.69 14.42
N PHE A 280 13.42 0.64 15.59
CA PHE A 280 12.32 1.55 15.92
C PHE A 280 12.85 2.87 16.48
N GLN A 281 13.94 2.83 17.25
CA GLN A 281 14.58 4.02 17.79
C GLN A 281 15.12 4.93 16.67
N SER A 282 15.80 4.35 15.66
CA SER A 282 16.29 5.10 14.49
C SER A 282 15.15 5.75 13.70
N ARG A 283 14.00 5.07 13.57
CA ARG A 283 12.80 5.66 12.96
C ARG A 283 12.23 6.81 13.79
N ALA A 284 12.18 6.67 15.12
CA ALA A 284 11.70 7.73 16.01
C ALA A 284 12.54 9.02 15.85
N TRP A 285 13.87 8.91 15.80
CA TRP A 285 14.76 10.05 15.51
C TRP A 285 14.57 10.62 14.10
N SER A 286 14.39 9.75 13.09
CA SER A 286 14.00 10.17 11.75
C SER A 286 12.74 11.03 11.74
N TRP A 287 11.72 10.62 12.49
CA TRP A 287 10.47 11.34 12.64
C TRP A 287 10.63 12.66 13.39
N GLU A 288 11.49 12.70 14.40
CA GLU A 288 11.84 13.93 15.12
C GLU A 288 12.45 14.98 14.18
N VAL A 289 13.41 14.57 13.33
CA VAL A 289 13.98 15.44 12.29
C VAL A 289 12.89 15.93 11.33
N VAL A 290 12.00 15.04 10.85
CA VAL A 290 10.92 15.44 9.93
C VAL A 290 9.92 16.39 10.59
N ILE A 291 9.57 16.19 11.86
CA ILE A 291 8.71 17.12 12.61
C ILE A 291 9.39 18.50 12.72
N GLY A 292 10.69 18.54 12.97
CA GLY A 292 11.47 19.78 12.92
C GLY A 292 11.41 20.46 11.54
N LYS A 293 11.49 19.69 10.44
CA LYS A 293 11.29 20.22 9.08
C LYS A 293 9.87 20.73 8.87
N ILE A 294 8.85 20.03 9.36
CA ILE A 294 7.44 20.46 9.26
C ILE A 294 7.25 21.82 9.92
N GLN A 295 7.87 22.07 11.09
CA GLN A 295 7.78 23.36 11.77
C GLN A 295 8.38 24.52 10.97
N GLN A 296 9.34 24.26 10.08
CA GLN A 296 9.95 25.29 9.22
C GLN A 296 9.05 25.71 8.06
N ALA A 297 8.18 24.82 7.57
CA ALA A 297 7.28 25.08 6.44
C ALA A 297 5.90 24.41 6.65
N PRO A 298 5.14 24.81 7.69
CA PRO A 298 3.98 24.02 8.17
C PRO A 298 2.79 24.01 7.20
N LEU A 299 2.60 25.09 6.43
CA LEU A 299 1.43 25.21 5.55
C LEU A 299 1.63 24.52 4.20
N PHE A 300 2.77 24.74 3.55
CA PHE A 300 3.04 24.30 2.18
C PHE A 300 4.08 23.19 2.06
N GLY A 301 4.80 22.88 3.13
CA GLY A 301 5.89 21.89 3.13
C GLY A 301 7.11 22.35 2.33
N HIS A 302 8.08 21.46 2.23
CA HIS A 302 9.36 21.71 1.54
C HIS A 302 9.34 21.37 0.04
N GLY A 303 8.21 20.91 -0.49
CA GLY A 303 8.06 20.44 -1.87
C GLY A 303 8.23 18.93 -2.00
N ILE A 304 7.60 18.35 -3.03
CA ILE A 304 7.64 16.90 -3.29
C ILE A 304 9.06 16.38 -3.45
N GLU A 305 9.33 15.23 -2.84
CA GLU A 305 10.63 14.57 -2.70
C GLU A 305 11.71 15.35 -1.94
N ALA A 306 11.38 16.47 -1.27
CA ALA A 306 12.36 17.27 -0.52
C ALA A 306 13.12 16.44 0.53
N SER A 307 12.50 15.39 1.10
CA SER A 307 13.14 14.51 2.07
C SER A 307 14.42 13.83 1.54
N LYS A 308 14.56 13.65 0.23
CA LYS A 308 15.78 13.13 -0.40
C LYS A 308 16.98 14.09 -0.33
N THR A 309 16.74 15.35 0.02
CA THR A 309 17.78 16.38 0.15
C THR A 309 18.18 16.62 1.60
N TRP A 310 17.52 16.00 2.57
CA TRP A 310 17.89 16.10 3.97
C TRP A 310 19.11 15.20 4.23
N ARG A 311 20.29 15.82 4.30
CA ARG A 311 21.60 15.13 4.36
C ARG A 311 22.16 14.92 5.76
N GLU A 312 21.39 15.29 6.78
CA GLU A 312 21.75 15.08 8.17
C GLU A 312 21.98 13.59 8.46
N THR A 313 23.11 13.31 9.10
CA THR A 313 23.60 11.96 9.43
C THR A 313 23.63 11.76 10.94
N TYR A 314 23.78 10.51 11.40
CA TYR A 314 23.90 10.26 12.83
C TYR A 314 25.18 10.87 13.43
N ALA A 315 26.22 11.14 12.64
CA ALA A 315 27.40 11.88 13.10
C ALA A 315 27.07 13.32 13.53
N ASP A 316 26.01 13.93 12.98
CA ASP A 316 25.53 15.26 13.37
C ASP A 316 24.78 15.23 14.72
N HIS A 317 24.50 14.04 15.27
CA HIS A 317 23.80 13.82 16.54
C HIS A 317 24.61 12.90 17.48
N PRO A 318 25.66 13.41 18.15
CA PRO A 318 26.54 12.60 18.98
C PRO A 318 25.80 11.80 20.08
N ASP A 319 24.78 12.40 20.69
CA ASP A 319 23.98 11.77 21.74
C ASP A 319 23.17 10.56 21.22
N TRP A 320 22.70 10.61 19.96
CA TRP A 320 21.99 9.50 19.34
C TRP A 320 22.96 8.42 18.85
N LEU A 321 24.08 8.84 18.28
CA LEU A 321 25.12 7.92 17.79
C LEU A 321 25.72 7.09 18.92
N ALA A 322 25.85 7.65 20.14
CA ALA A 322 26.31 6.92 21.32
C ALA A 322 25.45 5.69 21.69
N LEU A 323 24.23 5.60 21.15
CA LEU A 323 23.29 4.48 21.36
C LEU A 323 23.22 3.52 20.18
N LEU A 324 24.02 3.75 19.13
CA LEU A 324 24.06 2.97 17.90
C LEU A 324 25.49 2.43 17.64
N PRO A 325 25.64 1.36 16.84
CA PRO A 325 26.95 0.95 16.37
C PRO A 325 27.63 2.03 15.50
N ASP A 326 28.96 2.16 15.60
CA ASP A 326 29.75 3.21 14.93
C ASP A 326 29.52 3.33 13.41
N PHE A 327 29.21 2.21 12.73
CA PHE A 327 28.95 2.22 11.29
C PHE A 327 27.75 3.11 10.90
N TRP A 328 26.84 3.41 11.85
CA TRP A 328 25.70 4.31 11.63
C TRP A 328 26.08 5.77 11.42
N ALA A 329 27.29 6.19 11.81
CA ALA A 329 27.73 7.59 11.73
C ALA A 329 27.53 8.20 10.33
N GLN A 330 27.75 7.41 9.27
CA GLN A 330 27.64 7.86 7.88
C GLN A 330 26.22 7.70 7.30
N TYR A 331 25.31 7.06 8.02
CA TYR A 331 23.95 6.83 7.53
C TYR A 331 23.11 8.10 7.70
N PRO A 332 22.34 8.50 6.67
CA PRO A 332 21.38 9.58 6.81
C PRO A 332 20.32 9.24 7.86
N VAL A 333 19.98 10.20 8.72
CA VAL A 333 18.90 10.06 9.71
C VAL A 333 17.55 9.88 9.00
N VAL A 334 17.35 10.57 7.88
CA VAL A 334 16.22 10.36 6.96
C VAL A 334 16.75 9.73 5.67
N PRO A 335 16.72 8.39 5.53
CA PRO A 335 17.28 7.68 4.37
C PRO A 335 16.37 7.81 3.14
N GLY A 336 16.37 9.00 2.55
CA GLY A 336 15.57 9.35 1.37
C GLY A 336 14.09 9.61 1.64
N HIS A 337 13.50 8.99 2.67
CA HIS A 337 12.13 9.25 3.16
C HIS A 337 11.99 8.77 4.62
N PRO A 338 11.03 9.29 5.41
CA PRO A 338 10.94 9.01 6.85
C PRO A 338 10.34 7.65 7.24
N HIS A 339 10.06 6.78 6.26
CA HIS A 339 9.28 5.55 6.46
C HIS A 339 7.93 5.76 7.16
N ASN A 340 7.38 6.97 7.12
CA ASN A 340 6.05 7.31 7.62
C ASN A 340 5.42 8.30 6.66
N MET A 341 4.50 7.82 5.83
CA MET A 341 3.91 8.61 4.76
C MET A 341 3.11 9.80 5.29
N ALA A 342 2.50 9.75 6.48
CA ALA A 342 1.76 10.92 7.00
C ALA A 342 2.72 12.06 7.34
N LEU A 343 3.82 11.76 8.04
CA LEU A 343 4.86 12.76 8.27
C LEU A 343 5.52 13.21 6.97
N GLN A 344 5.67 12.32 5.98
CA GLN A 344 6.19 12.71 4.68
C GLN A 344 5.25 13.67 3.93
N ILE A 345 3.94 13.40 3.94
CA ILE A 345 2.92 14.30 3.37
C ILE A 345 3.02 15.67 4.04
N TRP A 346 3.09 15.72 5.37
CA TRP A 346 3.28 16.98 6.11
C TRP A 346 4.60 17.68 5.76
N GLY A 347 5.73 16.96 5.78
CA GLY A 347 7.05 17.53 5.56
C GLY A 347 7.22 18.08 4.13
N GLU A 348 6.58 17.46 3.15
CA GLU A 348 6.80 17.80 1.75
C GLU A 348 5.67 18.62 1.13
N THR A 349 4.42 18.47 1.61
CA THR A 349 3.25 19.17 1.04
C THR A 349 2.49 20.04 2.06
N GLY A 350 2.92 20.03 3.32
CA GLY A 350 2.36 20.85 4.40
C GLY A 350 0.95 20.46 4.81
N ALA A 351 0.35 21.30 5.64
CA ALA A 351 -1.03 21.16 6.12
C ALA A 351 -2.04 21.05 4.98
N VAL A 352 -1.81 21.74 3.85
CA VAL A 352 -2.70 21.72 2.68
C VAL A 352 -2.78 20.32 2.08
N GLY A 353 -1.63 19.68 1.81
CA GLY A 353 -1.60 18.32 1.28
C GLY A 353 -2.13 17.30 2.28
N ALA A 354 -1.78 17.45 3.57
CA ALA A 354 -2.32 16.60 4.64
C ALA A 354 -3.84 16.69 4.74
N ALA A 355 -4.42 17.88 4.60
CA ALA A 355 -5.87 18.09 4.62
C ALA A 355 -6.56 17.40 3.45
N PHE A 356 -6.04 17.52 2.21
CA PHE A 356 -6.64 16.81 1.06
C PHE A 356 -6.49 15.30 1.15
N ALA A 357 -5.36 14.79 1.64
CA ALA A 357 -5.17 13.36 1.87
C ALA A 357 -6.14 12.83 2.93
N ALA A 358 -6.26 13.50 4.08
CA ALA A 358 -7.19 13.15 5.14
C ALA A 358 -8.66 13.23 4.67
N LEU A 359 -9.01 14.30 3.94
CA LEU A 359 -10.35 14.48 3.37
C LEU A 359 -10.70 13.35 2.40
N THR A 360 -9.76 12.94 1.54
CA THR A 360 -9.95 11.81 0.63
C THR A 360 -10.30 10.53 1.39
N ILE A 361 -9.50 10.18 2.41
CA ILE A 361 -9.70 8.98 3.24
C ILE A 361 -11.05 9.06 3.99
N GLY A 362 -11.35 10.21 4.59
CA GLY A 362 -12.61 10.45 5.30
C GLY A 362 -13.83 10.33 4.39
N LEU A 363 -13.78 10.89 3.17
CA LEU A 363 -14.87 10.80 2.21
C LEU A 363 -15.07 9.37 1.66
N ILE A 364 -13.99 8.59 1.48
CA ILE A 364 -14.09 7.17 1.16
C ILE A 364 -14.84 6.44 2.28
N GLY A 365 -14.39 6.62 3.53
CA GLY A 365 -15.04 6.04 4.71
C GLY A 365 -16.53 6.39 4.80
N TRP A 366 -16.87 7.66 4.60
CA TRP A 366 -18.25 8.14 4.64
C TRP A 366 -19.13 7.53 3.54
N ARG A 367 -18.56 7.31 2.35
CA ARG A 367 -19.28 6.80 1.19
C ARG A 367 -19.49 5.29 1.21
N LEU A 368 -18.68 4.56 1.98
CA LEU A 368 -18.84 3.12 2.16
C LEU A 368 -20.15 2.80 2.91
N PRO A 369 -20.89 1.77 2.46
CA PRO A 369 -22.03 1.27 3.23
C PRO A 369 -21.55 0.65 4.55
N PRO A 370 -22.39 0.64 5.59
CA PRO A 370 -22.08 -0.07 6.83
C PRO A 370 -21.84 -1.56 6.57
N ALA A 371 -21.10 -2.22 7.46
CA ALA A 371 -20.75 -3.63 7.26
C ALA A 371 -21.98 -4.56 7.31
N THR A 372 -23.08 -4.13 7.92
CA THR A 372 -24.39 -4.82 7.91
C THR A 372 -25.03 -4.92 6.53
N GLU A 373 -24.72 -3.98 5.62
CA GLU A 373 -25.23 -3.96 4.24
C GLU A 373 -24.27 -4.64 3.26
N LEU A 374 -23.06 -4.95 3.72
CA LEU A 374 -22.05 -5.65 2.94
C LEU A 374 -22.14 -7.16 3.17
N ARG A 375 -21.71 -7.93 2.16
CA ARG A 375 -21.41 -9.34 2.38
C ARG A 375 -20.26 -9.45 3.41
N GLY A 376 -20.39 -10.37 4.37
CA GLY A 376 -19.49 -10.40 5.53
C GLY A 376 -17.99 -10.46 5.20
N ASP A 377 -17.61 -11.21 4.16
CA ASP A 377 -16.22 -11.27 3.67
C ASP A 377 -15.72 -9.92 3.16
N ILE A 378 -16.58 -9.15 2.51
CA ILE A 378 -16.23 -7.84 1.96
C ILE A 378 -16.00 -6.81 3.08
N GLY A 379 -16.87 -6.78 4.08
CA GLY A 379 -16.70 -5.89 5.23
C GLY A 379 -15.39 -6.13 5.98
N TYR A 380 -15.07 -7.40 6.25
CA TYR A 380 -13.79 -7.75 6.87
C TYR A 380 -12.61 -7.46 5.94
N ALA A 381 -12.65 -7.83 4.67
CA ALA A 381 -11.56 -7.58 3.73
C ALA A 381 -11.21 -6.08 3.63
N ILE A 382 -12.20 -5.19 3.59
CA ILE A 382 -11.98 -3.74 3.59
C ILE A 382 -11.31 -3.29 4.88
N ALA A 383 -11.82 -3.71 6.04
CA ALA A 383 -11.29 -3.32 7.34
C ALA A 383 -9.84 -3.77 7.54
N GLY A 384 -9.57 -5.04 7.22
CA GLY A 384 -8.24 -5.61 7.32
C GLY A 384 -7.25 -4.98 6.35
N MET A 385 -7.67 -4.73 5.11
CA MET A 385 -6.81 -4.07 4.11
C MET A 385 -6.47 -2.65 4.52
N LEU A 386 -7.43 -1.89 5.06
CA LEU A 386 -7.16 -0.55 5.61
C LEU A 386 -6.13 -0.62 6.74
N ALA A 387 -6.27 -1.57 7.66
CA ALA A 387 -5.33 -1.74 8.77
C ALA A 387 -3.92 -2.09 8.29
N VAL A 388 -3.78 -3.05 7.38
CA VAL A 388 -2.47 -3.43 6.81
C VAL A 388 -1.87 -2.27 6.01
N ALA A 389 -2.65 -1.63 5.14
CA ALA A 389 -2.19 -0.50 4.35
C ALA A 389 -1.71 0.65 5.23
N THR A 390 -2.44 0.95 6.31
CA THR A 390 -2.05 2.00 7.28
C THR A 390 -0.76 1.64 8.02
N CYS A 391 -0.55 0.37 8.33
CA CYS A 391 0.70 -0.09 8.92
C CYS A 391 1.88 0.08 7.94
N GLN A 392 1.75 -0.38 6.70
CA GLN A 392 2.81 -0.23 5.69
C GLN A 392 3.09 1.24 5.34
N PHE A 393 2.04 2.05 5.28
CA PHE A 393 2.09 3.50 5.14
C PHE A 393 2.89 4.15 6.28
N SER A 394 2.82 3.62 7.50
CA SER A 394 3.45 4.21 8.68
C SER A 394 4.88 3.73 8.95
N PHE A 395 5.33 2.64 8.30
CA PHE A 395 6.60 2.00 8.66
C PHE A 395 7.47 1.53 7.48
N SER A 396 7.00 1.53 6.23
CA SER A 396 7.72 0.87 5.13
C SER A 396 7.97 1.73 3.91
N TYR A 397 6.94 2.40 3.40
CA TYR A 397 7.00 2.97 2.06
C TYR A 397 7.04 4.49 2.05
N SER A 398 7.68 5.05 1.02
CA SER A 398 7.54 6.45 0.63
C SER A 398 6.15 6.69 0.05
N VAL A 399 5.56 7.85 0.34
CA VAL A 399 4.26 8.25 -0.25
C VAL A 399 4.33 8.40 -1.77
N TRP A 400 5.54 8.56 -2.33
CA TRP A 400 5.78 8.65 -3.77
C TRP A 400 6.18 7.31 -4.41
N ASN A 401 5.94 6.21 -3.71
CA ASN A 401 6.13 4.86 -4.24
C ASN A 401 4.87 4.42 -5.01
N GLU A 402 4.92 4.56 -6.33
CA GLU A 402 3.91 4.15 -7.29
C GLU A 402 3.61 2.65 -7.24
N ALA A 403 4.60 1.81 -6.97
CA ALA A 403 4.43 0.36 -6.90
C ALA A 403 3.58 -0.05 -5.68
N PHE A 404 3.75 0.64 -4.55
CA PHE A 404 2.91 0.47 -3.36
C PHE A 404 1.47 0.90 -3.64
N TRP A 405 1.26 2.08 -4.22
CA TRP A 405 -0.10 2.54 -4.55
C TRP A 405 -0.77 1.63 -5.58
N ALA A 406 -0.01 1.16 -6.57
CA ALA A 406 -0.50 0.21 -7.55
C ALA A 406 -0.89 -1.13 -6.93
N SER A 407 -0.08 -1.69 -6.02
CA SER A 407 -0.41 -2.93 -5.33
C SER A 407 -1.64 -2.76 -4.43
N LEU A 408 -1.77 -1.63 -3.73
CA LEU A 408 -2.96 -1.32 -2.93
C LEU A 408 -4.23 -1.22 -3.79
N VAL A 409 -4.18 -0.52 -4.93
CA VAL A 409 -5.35 -0.37 -5.81
C VAL A 409 -5.71 -1.69 -6.48
N LEU A 410 -4.73 -2.48 -6.89
CA LEU A 410 -4.96 -3.85 -7.36
C LEU A 410 -5.59 -4.70 -6.26
N ALA A 411 -5.15 -4.58 -5.00
CA ALA A 411 -5.77 -5.28 -3.88
C ALA A 411 -7.23 -4.82 -3.67
N VAL A 412 -7.53 -3.53 -3.75
CA VAL A 412 -8.91 -2.99 -3.74
C VAL A 412 -9.74 -3.56 -4.89
N GLY A 413 -9.17 -3.66 -6.09
CA GLY A 413 -9.79 -4.31 -7.24
C GLY A 413 -10.22 -5.75 -6.94
N SER A 414 -9.45 -6.47 -6.12
CA SER A 414 -9.74 -7.87 -5.77
C SER A 414 -10.94 -7.97 -4.82
N ILE A 415 -11.11 -7.00 -3.92
CA ILE A 415 -12.30 -6.88 -3.07
C ILE A 415 -13.53 -6.61 -3.95
N ILE A 416 -13.43 -5.69 -4.92
CA ILE A 416 -14.54 -5.38 -5.83
C ILE A 416 -14.89 -6.62 -6.66
N LEU A 417 -13.90 -7.31 -7.22
CA LEU A 417 -14.07 -8.55 -7.97
C LEU A 417 -14.78 -9.61 -7.13
N LEU A 418 -14.30 -9.82 -5.89
CA LEU A 418 -14.91 -10.75 -4.94
C LEU A 418 -16.35 -10.33 -4.61
N ALA A 419 -16.65 -9.04 -4.45
CA ALA A 419 -17.99 -8.55 -4.16
C ALA A 419 -18.99 -8.82 -5.30
N ARG A 420 -18.53 -8.98 -6.54
CA ARG A 420 -19.37 -9.32 -7.71
C ARG A 420 -19.69 -10.80 -7.85
N ARG A 421 -19.14 -11.65 -6.98
CA ARG A 421 -19.46 -13.08 -6.94
C ARG A 421 -20.79 -13.34 -6.22
N GLU A 422 -21.65 -14.16 -6.81
CA GLU A 422 -22.78 -14.78 -6.11
C GLU A 422 -22.32 -15.91 -5.18
N ARG A 423 -22.87 -15.92 -3.96
CA ARG A 423 -22.47 -16.86 -2.90
C ARG A 423 -23.04 -18.27 -3.11
N GLU A 424 -24.10 -18.41 -3.89
CA GLU A 424 -24.79 -19.70 -4.15
C GLU A 424 -23.95 -20.71 -4.92
N ALA A 425 -22.79 -20.33 -5.46
CA ALA A 425 -21.83 -21.23 -6.08
C ALA A 425 -20.87 -21.90 -5.07
N LEU A 426 -21.40 -22.44 -3.96
CA LEU A 426 -20.65 -23.19 -2.95
C LEU A 426 -21.09 -24.63 -2.84
#